data_AF-A0AAW2X761-F1
#
_entry.id   AF-A0AAW2X761-F1
#
_cell.length_a   1.000
_cell.length_b   1.000
_cell.length_c   1.000
_cell.angle_alpha   90.00
_cell.angle_beta   90.00
_cell.angle_gamma   90.00
#
_symmetry.space_group_name_H-M   'P 1'
#
loop_
_entity.id
_entity.type
_entity.pdbx_description
1 polymer ?
#
loop_
_entity_poly.entity_id
_entity_poly.type
_entity_poly.pdbx_seq_one_letter_code
_entity_poly.pdbx_strand_id
1 'polypeptide(L)'
;MVELRHQVAEETLPAERGIPFSKHIMTEELPAHFLAPSHLPTYDGTTDLAEHIRKFENAALLHRYTDGIKCHVFLTTLTNSAQQWFDQLPTGSVKSFAEFSFLFQHQFASSKKYRKSSSILSGIKQEEKETLRMYVQLFNIAILEAPKPTRRCWSVRLPKGSGKDLCSSLLLRNQ
;
A
#
# COMPACT_ATOMS: atom_id res chain seq x y z
N MET A 1 -30.37 -11.85 56.28
CA MET A 1 -30.36 -12.24 54.86
C MET A 1 -29.49 -11.23 54.13
N VAL A 2 -28.34 -11.68 53.63
CA VAL A 2 -27.43 -10.87 52.80
C VAL A 2 -27.78 -11.20 51.36
N GLU A 3 -28.44 -10.28 50.65
CA GLU A 3 -28.76 -10.46 49.24
C GLU A 3 -27.58 -9.92 48.40
N LEU A 4 -26.66 -10.81 48.06
CA LEU A 4 -25.60 -10.59 47.08
C LEU A 4 -26.21 -10.66 45.68
N ARG A 5 -26.35 -9.53 44.99
CA ARG A 5 -26.57 -9.51 43.53
C ARG A 5 -25.43 -8.78 42.86
N HIS A 6 -24.57 -9.62 42.28
CA HIS A 6 -23.43 -9.37 41.43
C HIS A 6 -23.56 -8.13 40.53
N GLN A 7 -22.63 -7.19 40.71
CA GLN A 7 -22.20 -6.31 39.64
C GLN A 7 -21.41 -7.16 38.64
N VAL A 8 -21.96 -7.31 37.43
CA VAL A 8 -21.16 -7.72 36.28
C VAL A 8 -20.19 -6.58 36.02
N ALA A 9 -18.91 -6.83 36.29
CA ALA A 9 -17.83 -5.94 35.92
C ALA A 9 -17.91 -5.76 34.40
N GLU A 10 -18.02 -4.51 33.99
CA GLU A 10 -17.83 -4.08 32.61
C GLU A 10 -16.36 -4.36 32.28
N GLU A 11 -16.09 -5.58 31.80
CA GLU A 11 -14.82 -5.93 31.17
C GLU A 11 -14.69 -5.06 29.93
N THR A 12 -13.93 -3.98 30.08
CA THR A 12 -13.47 -3.12 28.99
C THR A 12 -12.85 -3.99 27.90
N LEU A 13 -13.63 -4.27 26.85
CA LEU A 13 -13.15 -4.92 25.63
C LEU A 13 -11.95 -4.11 25.12
N PRO A 14 -10.82 -4.75 24.76
CA PRO A 14 -9.68 -4.05 24.21
C PRO A 14 -10.15 -3.30 22.98
N ALA A 15 -9.90 -1.98 22.96
CA ALA A 15 -10.30 -1.03 21.93
C ALA A 15 -10.60 -1.74 20.61
N GLU A 16 -11.87 -1.84 20.24
CA GLU A 16 -12.28 -2.45 18.97
C GLU A 16 -11.36 -1.84 17.91
N ARG A 17 -10.45 -2.65 17.36
CA ARG A 17 -9.66 -2.22 16.19
C ARG A 17 -10.70 -2.02 15.11
N GLY A 18 -11.16 -0.78 14.96
CA GLY A 18 -12.35 -0.50 14.19
C GLY A 18 -12.11 -0.96 12.76
N ILE A 19 -12.83 -2.00 12.35
CA ILE A 19 -12.58 -2.68 11.09
C ILE A 19 -12.90 -1.69 9.94
N PRO A 20 -12.00 -1.53 8.95
CA PRO A 20 -12.22 -0.59 7.84
C PRO A 20 -13.48 -0.86 7.02
N PHE A 21 -14.03 -2.07 7.10
CA PHE A 21 -15.28 -2.44 6.46
C PHE A 21 -16.49 -1.80 7.14
N SER A 22 -17.39 -1.31 6.29
CA SER A 22 -18.71 -0.85 6.70
C SER A 22 -19.58 -2.00 7.23
N LYS A 23 -20.61 -1.64 8.01
CA LYS A 23 -21.49 -2.59 8.69
C LYS A 23 -22.10 -3.62 7.73
N HIS A 24 -22.50 -3.24 6.51
CA HIS A 24 -23.13 -4.18 5.60
C HIS A 24 -22.19 -5.26 5.07
N ILE A 25 -20.90 -4.95 4.86
CA ILE A 25 -19.87 -5.94 4.53
C ILE A 25 -19.63 -6.86 5.73
N MET A 26 -19.62 -6.30 6.94
CA MET A 26 -19.43 -7.09 8.16
C MET A 26 -20.60 -8.02 8.48
N THR A 27 -21.83 -7.62 8.17
CA THR A 27 -23.04 -8.43 8.40
C THR A 27 -23.30 -9.47 7.32
N GLU A 28 -22.50 -9.47 6.24
CA GLU A 28 -22.67 -10.43 5.16
C GLU A 28 -22.16 -11.80 5.61
N GLU A 29 -23.09 -12.74 5.76
CA GLU A 29 -22.76 -14.10 6.17
C GLU A 29 -22.08 -14.87 5.03
N LEU A 30 -20.94 -15.49 5.35
CA LEU A 30 -20.31 -16.44 4.45
C LEU A 30 -21.22 -17.68 4.30
N PRO A 31 -21.34 -18.27 3.10
CA PRO A 31 -22.07 -19.52 2.92
C PRO A 31 -21.59 -20.61 3.89
N ALA A 32 -22.49 -21.45 4.39
CA ALA A 32 -22.20 -22.43 5.44
C ALA A 32 -21.07 -23.45 5.11
N HIS A 33 -20.74 -23.62 3.82
CA HIS A 33 -19.65 -24.48 3.34
C HIS A 33 -18.57 -23.67 2.59
N PHE A 34 -18.44 -22.39 2.92
CA PHE A 34 -17.43 -21.52 2.33
C PHE A 34 -16.03 -22.02 2.68
N LEU A 35 -15.27 -22.36 1.65
CA LEU A 35 -13.84 -22.61 1.76
C LEU A 35 -13.11 -21.39 1.20
N ALA A 36 -12.29 -20.76 2.03
CA ALA A 36 -11.39 -19.73 1.56
C ALA A 36 -10.51 -20.32 0.43
N PRO A 37 -10.35 -19.65 -0.72
CA PRO A 37 -9.55 -20.18 -1.81
C PRO A 37 -8.10 -20.37 -1.37
N SER A 38 -7.69 -21.61 -1.15
CA SER A 38 -6.31 -21.96 -0.79
C SER A 38 -5.32 -21.75 -1.94
N HIS A 39 -5.82 -21.60 -3.18
CA HIS A 39 -5.02 -21.37 -4.38
C HIS A 39 -4.70 -19.90 -4.64
N LEU A 40 -5.30 -18.97 -3.87
CA LEU A 40 -5.01 -17.54 -4.07
C LEU A 40 -3.62 -17.21 -3.51
N PRO A 41 -2.76 -16.55 -4.31
CA PRO A 41 -1.48 -16.09 -3.81
C PRO A 41 -1.68 -14.99 -2.77
N THR A 42 -0.76 -14.90 -1.83
CA THR A 42 -0.70 -13.77 -0.90
C THR A 42 -0.01 -12.56 -1.55
N TYR A 43 -0.37 -11.37 -1.09
CA TYR A 43 0.21 -10.11 -1.53
C TYR A 43 0.85 -9.38 -0.35
N ASP A 44 2.16 -9.16 -0.44
CA ASP A 44 2.97 -8.55 0.61
C ASP A 44 3.28 -7.06 0.35
N GLY A 45 2.82 -6.52 -0.78
CA GLY A 45 3.16 -5.18 -1.26
C GLY A 45 4.30 -5.12 -2.28
N THR A 46 4.89 -6.26 -2.68
CA THR A 46 6.07 -6.31 -3.55
C THR A 46 5.86 -7.02 -4.87
N THR A 47 4.92 -7.97 -4.91
CA THR A 47 4.56 -8.72 -6.12
C THR A 47 3.77 -7.85 -7.11
N ASP A 48 3.52 -8.36 -8.33
CA ASP A 48 2.77 -7.61 -9.34
C ASP A 48 1.30 -7.45 -8.91
N LEU A 49 0.93 -6.22 -8.57
CA LEU A 49 -0.40 -5.85 -8.13
C LEU A 49 -1.49 -6.16 -9.18
N ALA A 50 -1.20 -5.90 -10.46
CA ALA A 50 -2.18 -6.13 -11.52
C ALA A 50 -2.41 -7.63 -11.73
N GLU A 51 -1.35 -8.43 -11.63
CA GLU A 51 -1.47 -9.88 -11.67
C GLU A 51 -2.24 -10.43 -10.46
N HIS A 52 -1.98 -9.90 -9.26
CA HIS A 52 -2.69 -10.29 -8.03
C HIS A 52 -4.20 -10.03 -8.14
N ILE A 53 -4.59 -8.81 -8.53
CA ILE A 53 -6.00 -8.44 -8.70
C ILE A 53 -6.66 -9.33 -9.76
N ARG A 54 -6.02 -9.54 -10.91
CA ARG A 54 -6.55 -10.40 -11.97
C ARG A 54 -6.78 -11.84 -11.51
N LYS A 55 -5.83 -12.42 -10.76
CA LYS A 55 -5.99 -13.77 -10.20
C LYS A 55 -7.15 -13.84 -9.22
N PHE A 56 -7.26 -12.84 -8.34
CA PHE A 56 -8.36 -12.72 -7.41
C PHE A 56 -9.71 -12.60 -8.11
N GLU A 57 -9.83 -11.71 -9.10
CA GLU A 57 -11.07 -11.50 -9.85
C GLU A 57 -11.53 -12.76 -10.59
N ASN A 58 -10.60 -13.53 -11.17
CA ASN A 58 -10.91 -14.82 -11.79
C ASN A 58 -11.46 -15.83 -10.77
N ALA A 59 -10.87 -15.91 -9.57
CA ALA A 59 -11.37 -16.79 -8.51
C ALA A 59 -12.74 -16.33 -8.01
N ALA A 60 -12.93 -15.02 -7.81
CA ALA A 60 -14.20 -14.43 -7.40
C ALA A 60 -15.31 -14.68 -8.42
N LEU A 61 -14.98 -14.63 -9.72
CA LEU A 61 -15.91 -14.96 -10.80
C LEU A 61 -16.29 -16.44 -10.79
N LEU A 62 -15.30 -17.34 -10.64
CA LEU A 62 -15.53 -18.79 -10.60
C LEU A 62 -16.44 -19.19 -9.44
N HIS A 63 -16.20 -18.64 -8.25
CA HIS A 63 -16.97 -18.93 -7.05
C HIS A 63 -18.20 -18.03 -6.85
N ARG A 64 -18.48 -17.13 -7.80
CA ARG A 64 -19.64 -16.21 -7.80
C ARG A 64 -19.73 -15.38 -6.51
N TYR A 65 -18.61 -14.82 -6.06
CA TYR A 65 -18.57 -14.01 -4.86
C TYR A 65 -19.39 -12.72 -5.01
N THR A 66 -20.18 -12.43 -3.97
CA THR A 66 -20.77 -11.12 -3.72
C THR A 66 -19.69 -10.14 -3.28
N ASP A 67 -20.03 -8.85 -3.24
CA ASP A 67 -19.04 -7.81 -2.96
C ASP A 67 -18.48 -7.85 -1.53
N GLY A 68 -19.26 -8.19 -0.49
CA GLY A 68 -18.72 -8.35 0.85
C GLY A 68 -17.88 -9.62 0.97
N ILE A 69 -18.28 -10.73 0.33
CA ILE A 69 -17.42 -11.93 0.26
C ILE A 69 -16.09 -11.59 -0.41
N LYS A 70 -16.10 -10.84 -1.52
CA LYS A 70 -14.85 -10.38 -2.15
C LYS A 70 -13.99 -9.57 -1.17
N CYS A 71 -14.57 -8.67 -0.39
CA CYS A 71 -13.81 -7.88 0.59
C CYS A 71 -13.14 -8.78 1.64
N HIS A 72 -13.90 -9.71 2.23
CA HIS A 72 -13.38 -10.64 3.24
C HIS A 72 -12.28 -11.54 2.66
N VAL A 73 -12.51 -12.14 1.49
CA VAL A 73 -11.54 -13.04 0.87
C VAL A 73 -10.31 -12.28 0.38
N PHE A 74 -10.48 -11.07 -0.14
CA PHE A 74 -9.32 -10.28 -0.56
C PHE A 74 -8.44 -9.91 0.63
N LEU A 75 -9.05 -9.58 1.78
CA LEU A 75 -8.32 -9.31 3.01
C LEU A 75 -7.46 -10.50 3.44
N THR A 76 -7.93 -11.75 3.31
CA THR A 76 -7.12 -12.93 3.67
C THR A 76 -5.91 -13.14 2.75
N THR A 77 -5.90 -12.53 1.56
CA THR A 77 -4.73 -12.55 0.68
C THR A 77 -3.66 -11.52 1.07
N LEU A 78 -4.00 -10.51 1.88
CA LEU A 78 -3.06 -9.45 2.24
C LEU A 78 -2.11 -9.90 3.36
N THR A 79 -0.83 -9.61 3.21
CA THR A 79 0.20 -9.91 4.20
C THR A 79 1.16 -8.73 4.35
N ASN A 80 1.90 -8.70 5.45
CA ASN A 80 2.98 -7.72 5.70
C ASN A 80 2.53 -6.26 5.45
N SER A 81 3.19 -5.56 4.51
CA SER A 81 2.94 -4.15 4.21
C SER A 81 1.50 -3.89 3.74
N ALA A 82 0.90 -4.85 3.05
CA ALA A 82 -0.46 -4.73 2.55
C ALA A 82 -1.49 -4.82 3.68
N GLN A 83 -1.29 -5.74 4.62
CA GLN A 83 -2.13 -5.85 5.81
C GLN A 83 -1.96 -4.64 6.73
N GLN A 84 -0.73 -4.17 6.95
CA GLN A 84 -0.47 -2.96 7.75
C GLN A 84 -1.14 -1.71 7.18
N TRP A 85 -1.18 -1.59 5.85
CA TRP A 85 -1.90 -0.49 5.21
C TRP A 85 -3.40 -0.61 5.41
N PHE A 86 -3.96 -1.80 5.31
CA PHE A 86 -5.39 -2.03 5.56
C PHE A 86 -5.76 -1.64 6.99
N ASP A 87 -4.95 -2.04 7.98
CA ASP A 87 -5.16 -1.72 9.40
C ASP A 87 -5.12 -0.20 9.71
N GLN A 88 -4.58 0.61 8.80
CA GLN A 88 -4.53 2.08 8.93
C GLN A 88 -5.73 2.79 8.32
N LEU A 89 -6.62 2.08 7.62
CA LEU A 89 -7.80 2.68 7.03
C LEU A 89 -8.81 3.10 8.10
N PRO A 90 -9.55 4.20 7.91
CA PRO A 90 -10.61 4.58 8.84
C PRO A 90 -11.69 3.51 8.92
N THR A 91 -12.23 3.28 10.11
CA THR A 91 -13.34 2.37 10.35
C THR A 91 -14.54 2.70 9.48
N GLY A 92 -15.13 1.69 8.84
CA GLY A 92 -16.28 1.87 7.96
C GLY A 92 -16.02 2.65 6.66
N SER A 93 -14.75 2.93 6.32
CA SER A 93 -14.38 3.62 5.08
C SER A 93 -14.68 2.82 3.82
N VAL A 94 -14.63 1.49 3.89
CA VAL A 94 -14.80 0.61 2.73
C VAL A 94 -16.24 0.11 2.65
N LYS A 95 -16.95 0.47 1.58
CA LYS A 95 -18.36 0.09 1.33
C LYS A 95 -18.56 -0.93 0.22
N SER A 96 -17.55 -1.18 -0.61
CA SER A 96 -17.62 -2.19 -1.66
C SER A 96 -16.24 -2.71 -2.01
N PHE A 97 -16.20 -3.83 -2.73
CA PHE A 97 -14.93 -4.33 -3.24
C PHE A 97 -14.32 -3.37 -4.27
N ALA A 98 -15.15 -2.69 -5.06
CA ALA A 98 -14.69 -1.68 -6.01
C ALA A 98 -13.94 -0.53 -5.31
N GLU A 99 -14.50 -0.01 -4.22
CA GLU A 99 -13.85 1.03 -3.40
C GLU A 99 -12.56 0.52 -2.75
N PHE A 100 -12.60 -0.70 -2.21
CA PHE A 100 -11.42 -1.34 -1.63
C PHE A 100 -10.29 -1.48 -2.66
N SER A 101 -10.60 -2.05 -3.82
CA SER A 101 -9.65 -2.26 -4.92
C SER A 101 -9.09 -0.92 -5.43
N PHE A 102 -9.91 0.12 -5.54
CA PHE A 102 -9.46 1.45 -5.93
C PHE A 102 -8.45 2.04 -4.93
N LEU A 103 -8.77 2.04 -3.63
CA LEU A 103 -7.88 2.54 -2.58
C LEU A 103 -6.57 1.75 -2.55
N PHE A 104 -6.65 0.42 -2.69
CA PHE A 104 -5.51 -0.46 -2.72
C PHE A 104 -4.61 -0.21 -3.94
N GLN A 105 -5.21 -0.09 -5.13
CA GLN A 105 -4.49 0.26 -6.34
C GLN A 105 -3.81 1.62 -6.24
N HIS A 106 -4.49 2.63 -5.69
CA HIS A 106 -3.90 3.95 -5.48
C HIS A 106 -2.66 3.89 -4.58
N GLN A 107 -2.74 3.13 -3.47
CA GLN A 107 -1.63 2.97 -2.54
C GLN A 107 -0.42 2.24 -3.18
N PHE A 108 -0.65 1.12 -3.88
CA PHE A 108 0.43 0.25 -4.35
C PHE A 108 0.84 0.49 -5.82
N ALA A 109 0.06 1.24 -6.62
CA ALA A 109 0.49 1.68 -7.94
C ALA A 109 1.61 2.73 -7.86
N SER A 110 1.55 3.60 -6.84
CA SER A 110 2.59 4.60 -6.57
C SER A 110 3.88 3.95 -6.04
N SER A 111 3.78 2.88 -5.25
CA SER A 111 4.95 2.16 -4.72
C SER A 111 5.78 1.50 -5.83
N LYS A 112 5.15 0.89 -6.85
CA LYS A 112 5.86 0.29 -8.00
C LYS A 112 6.60 1.35 -8.82
N LYS A 113 5.95 2.49 -9.10
CA LYS A 113 6.58 3.61 -9.83
C LYS A 113 7.72 4.23 -9.01
N TYR A 114 7.51 4.41 -7.72
CA TYR A 114 8.51 4.96 -6.80
C TYR A 114 9.72 4.02 -6.66
N ARG A 115 9.52 2.71 -6.49
CA ARG A 115 10.63 1.75 -6.42
C ARG A 115 11.42 1.66 -7.72
N LYS A 116 10.74 1.61 -8.87
CA LYS A 116 11.42 1.62 -10.18
C LYS A 116 12.27 2.87 -10.33
N SER A 117 11.70 4.04 -10.08
CA SER A 117 12.44 5.30 -10.13
C SER A 117 13.59 5.35 -9.11
N SER A 118 13.37 4.94 -7.86
CA SER A 118 14.43 4.88 -6.84
C SER A 118 15.57 3.93 -7.23
N SER A 119 15.27 2.77 -7.82
CA SER A 119 16.28 1.83 -8.29
C SER A 119 17.10 2.41 -9.44
N ILE A 120 16.46 3.07 -10.41
CA ILE A 120 17.11 3.77 -11.52
C ILE A 120 18.00 4.89 -10.97
N LEU A 121 17.46 5.75 -10.11
CA LEU A 121 18.20 6.86 -9.51
C LEU A 121 19.39 6.40 -8.66
N SER A 122 19.29 5.26 -7.97
CA SER A 122 20.40 4.70 -7.19
C SER A 122 21.52 4.10 -8.04
N GLY A 123 21.20 3.72 -9.29
CA GLY A 123 22.14 3.19 -10.27
C GLY A 123 22.93 4.27 -11.01
N ILE A 124 22.41 5.51 -11.05
CA ILE A 124 23.08 6.64 -11.68
C ILE A 124 24.19 7.12 -10.75
N LYS A 125 25.42 6.70 -11.06
CA LYS A 125 26.65 7.17 -10.43
C LYS A 125 27.48 7.89 -11.48
N GLN A 126 28.16 8.95 -11.07
CA GLN A 126 29.10 9.62 -11.94
C GLN A 126 30.32 8.71 -12.12
N GLU A 127 30.58 8.30 -13.36
CA GLU A 127 31.75 7.51 -13.73
C GLU A 127 33.01 8.39 -13.82
N GLU A 128 34.20 7.83 -13.63
CA GLU A 128 35.47 8.58 -13.56
C GLU A 128 35.82 9.32 -14.86
N LYS A 129 35.26 8.87 -15.99
CA LYS A 129 35.41 9.48 -17.32
C LYS A 129 34.21 10.34 -17.74
N GLU A 130 33.19 10.44 -16.89
CA GLU A 130 31.96 11.17 -17.20
C GLU A 130 32.05 12.63 -16.74
N THR A 131 31.81 13.56 -17.68
CA THR A 131 31.70 14.98 -17.33
C THR A 131 30.49 15.22 -16.43
N LEU A 132 30.62 16.13 -15.46
CA LEU A 132 29.54 16.48 -14.54
C LEU A 132 28.24 16.88 -15.26
N ARG A 133 28.36 17.51 -16.45
CA ARG A 133 27.22 17.91 -17.29
C ARG A 133 26.42 16.71 -17.78
N MET A 134 27.10 15.63 -18.19
CA MET A 134 26.46 14.41 -18.67
C MET A 134 25.72 13.69 -17.52
N TYR A 135 26.36 13.61 -16.36
CA TYR A 135 25.78 13.03 -15.15
C TYR A 135 24.50 13.77 -14.73
N VAL A 136 24.56 15.11 -14.63
CA VAL A 136 23.39 15.92 -14.26
C VAL A 136 22.26 15.78 -15.28
N GLN A 137 22.59 15.65 -16.56
CA GLN A 137 21.59 15.47 -17.61
C GLN A 137 20.87 14.12 -17.48
N LEU A 138 21.60 13.02 -17.28
CA LEU A 138 21.01 11.69 -17.05
C LEU A 138 20.21 11.63 -15.74
N PHE A 139 20.73 12.25 -14.68
CA PHE A 139 20.04 12.35 -13.40
C PHE A 139 18.74 13.15 -13.50
N ASN A 140 18.72 14.27 -14.21
CA ASN A 140 17.52 15.06 -14.43
C ASN A 140 16.46 14.32 -15.26
N ILE A 141 16.88 13.58 -16.30
CA ILE A 141 15.97 12.73 -17.08
C ILE A 141 15.33 11.67 -16.17
N ALA A 142 16.12 10.99 -15.34
CA ALA A 142 15.61 9.99 -14.41
C ALA A 142 14.72 10.55 -13.31
N ILE A 143 14.94 11.81 -12.88
CA ILE A 143 14.05 12.52 -11.95
C ILE A 143 12.72 12.87 -12.60
N LEU A 144 12.70 13.26 -13.88
CA LEU A 144 11.46 13.59 -14.59
C LEU A 144 10.55 12.37 -14.77
N GLU A 145 11.14 11.17 -14.86
CA GLU A 145 10.40 9.90 -14.89
C GLU A 145 9.95 9.42 -13.50
N ALA A 146 10.39 10.09 -12.43
CA ALA A 146 10.02 9.77 -11.05
C ALA A 146 8.63 10.33 -10.68
N PRO A 147 7.82 9.60 -9.88
CA PRO A 147 6.66 10.21 -9.23
C PRO A 147 7.08 11.38 -8.33
N LYS A 148 6.28 12.47 -8.32
CA LYS A 148 6.49 13.61 -7.42
C LYS A 148 6.56 13.08 -5.96
N PRO A 149 7.66 13.31 -5.24
CA PRO A 149 7.84 12.71 -3.93
C PRO A 149 7.05 13.46 -2.84
N THR A 150 6.34 12.70 -2.01
CA THR A 150 5.64 13.22 -0.83
C THR A 150 6.64 13.40 0.32
N ARG A 151 7.10 14.64 0.53
CA ARG A 151 7.78 15.29 1.69
C ARG A 151 8.83 14.52 2.54
N ARG A 152 9.08 13.23 2.40
CA ARG A 152 9.84 12.43 3.38
C ARG A 152 10.71 11.34 2.75
N CYS A 153 11.35 11.60 1.61
CA CYS A 153 12.12 10.53 0.94
C CYS A 153 13.41 10.92 0.21
N TRP A 154 13.99 12.10 0.44
CA TRP A 154 15.31 12.40 -0.15
C TRP A 154 16.45 12.26 0.86
N SER A 155 17.27 11.23 0.63
CA SER A 155 18.68 11.21 1.01
C SER A 155 19.49 10.82 -0.23
N VAL A 156 19.77 11.79 -1.09
CA VAL A 156 20.62 11.58 -2.28
C VAL A 156 22.08 11.73 -1.86
N ARG A 157 22.93 10.79 -2.26
CA ARG A 157 24.38 10.87 -2.06
C ARG A 157 24.99 11.80 -3.10
N LEU A 158 25.52 12.94 -2.65
CA LEU A 158 26.13 13.96 -3.51
C LEU A 158 27.40 13.44 -4.21
N PRO A 159 27.68 13.88 -5.46
CA PRO A 159 28.94 13.60 -6.15
C PRO A 159 30.13 14.11 -5.33
N LYS A 160 31.20 13.30 -5.26
CA LYS A 160 32.47 13.72 -4.64
C LYS A 160 33.01 14.95 -5.39
N GLY A 161 33.13 16.07 -4.68
CA GLY A 161 33.62 17.34 -5.22
C GLY A 161 32.55 18.40 -5.49
N SER A 162 31.27 18.10 -5.29
CA SER A 162 30.22 19.13 -5.33
C SER A 162 30.19 19.91 -4.01
N GLY A 163 30.58 21.19 -4.07
CA GLY A 163 30.33 22.16 -3.01
C GLY A 163 28.85 22.21 -2.67
N LYS A 164 28.55 22.56 -1.42
CA LYS A 164 27.24 22.41 -0.73
C LYS A 164 26.07 23.21 -1.36
N ASP A 165 26.28 23.83 -2.51
CA ASP A 165 25.42 24.86 -3.10
C ASP A 165 24.48 24.35 -4.23
N LEU A 166 24.64 23.09 -4.66
CA LEU A 166 23.79 22.50 -5.72
C LEU A 166 22.41 22.00 -5.23
N CYS A 167 22.25 21.73 -3.93
CA CYS A 167 20.95 21.31 -3.39
C CYS A 167 19.94 22.47 -3.35
N SER A 168 20.39 23.69 -3.07
CA SER A 168 19.50 24.86 -2.98
C SER A 168 18.96 25.30 -4.34
N SER A 169 19.71 25.06 -5.42
CA SER A 169 19.35 25.52 -6.78
C SER A 169 18.38 24.60 -7.51
N LEU A 170 18.35 23.30 -7.20
CA LEU A 170 17.38 22.36 -7.78
C LEU A 170 16.02 22.39 -7.06
N LEU A 171 15.96 22.83 -5.80
CA LEU A 171 14.72 22.97 -5.04
C LEU A 171 13.89 24.22 -5.41
N LEU A 172 14.52 25.25 -6.03
CA LEU A 172 13.84 26.51 -6.34
C LEU A 172 13.29 26.61 -7.78
N ARG A 173 13.60 25.66 -8.67
CA ARG A 173 13.17 25.74 -10.09
C ARG A 173 11.84 25.05 -10.41
N ASN A 174 11.19 24.40 -9.45
CA ASN A 174 9.93 23.68 -9.66
C ASN A 174 8.82 24.12 -8.67
N GLN A 175 8.75 25.42 -8.38
CA GLN A 175 7.59 26.03 -7.73
C GLN A 175 6.75 26.78 -8.75
#